data_AF-A0A2G1YHR5-F1
#
_entry.id   AF-A0A2G1YHR5-F1
#
_cell.length_a   1.000
_cell.length_b   1.000
_cell.length_c   1.000
_cell.angle_alpha   90.00
_cell.angle_beta   90.00
_cell.angle_gamma   90.00
#
_symmetry.space_group_name_H-M   'P 1'
#
loop_
_entity.id
_entity.type
_entity.pdbx_description
1 polymer ?
#
loop_
_entity_poly.entity_id
_entity_poly.type
_entity_poly.pdbx_seq_one_letter_code
_entity_poly.pdbx_strand_id
1 'polypeptide(L)'
;MKALFWHLAYKLYAVRNPSTGFELFAVGFGAFLVAAYIITVFLNPTVPNAVRLIVAIALVLIGLAHRQVRLEKTKGGNALYEKMLSTKP
;
A
#
# COMPACT_ATOMS: atom_id res chain seq x y z
N MET A 1 -2.85 7.29 -14.03
CA MET A 1 -2.69 6.30 -12.93
C MET A 1 -3.12 6.81 -11.55
N LYS A 2 -2.76 8.04 -11.14
CA LYS A 2 -3.18 8.59 -9.83
C LYS A 2 -4.71 8.73 -9.66
N ALA A 3 -5.44 9.05 -10.72
CA ALA A 3 -6.90 9.18 -10.69
C ALA A 3 -7.61 7.86 -10.33
N LEU A 4 -7.17 6.75 -10.92
CA LEU A 4 -7.72 5.41 -10.68
C LEU A 4 -7.46 4.95 -9.24
N PHE A 5 -6.27 5.24 -8.71
CA PHE A 5 -5.94 4.99 -7.30
C PHE A 5 -6.93 5.69 -6.36
N TRP A 6 -7.15 7.00 -6.51
CA TRP A 6 -8.03 7.75 -5.61
C TRP A 6 -9.50 7.37 -5.75
N HIS A 7 -9.95 7.00 -6.96
CA HIS A 7 -11.29 6.43 -7.17
C HIS A 7 -11.48 5.10 -6.44
N LEU A 8 -10.51 4.19 -6.54
CA LEU A 8 -10.55 2.92 -5.81
C LEU A 8 -10.44 3.13 -4.29
N ALA A 9 -9.58 4.05 -3.85
CA ALA A 9 -9.44 4.41 -2.45
C ALA A 9 -10.76 4.95 -1.88
N TYR A 10 -11.46 5.84 -2.61
CA TYR A 10 -12.78 6.31 -2.18
C TYR A 10 -13.79 5.18 -2.10
N LYS A 11 -13.89 4.31 -3.13
CA LYS A 11 -14.81 3.16 -3.10
C LYS A 11 -14.56 2.22 -1.91
N LEU A 12 -13.30 1.98 -1.55
CA LEU A 12 -12.94 1.06 -0.46
C LEU A 12 -13.01 1.69 0.94
N TYR A 13 -12.69 2.98 1.07
CA TYR A 13 -12.53 3.68 2.35
C TYR A 13 -13.54 4.80 2.61
N ALA A 14 -14.55 4.98 1.75
CA ALA A 14 -15.66 5.91 2.01
C ALA A 14 -16.31 5.62 3.37
N VAL A 15 -16.62 4.35 3.63
CA VAL A 15 -17.29 3.92 4.87
C VAL A 15 -16.31 3.32 5.88
N ARG A 16 -15.17 2.79 5.42
CA ARG A 16 -14.18 2.11 6.29
C ARG A 16 -13.11 3.07 6.79
N ASN A 17 -12.73 2.93 8.05
CA ASN A 17 -11.60 3.66 8.61
C ASN A 17 -10.30 2.88 8.41
N PRO A 18 -9.27 3.46 7.77
CA PRO A 18 -7.99 2.80 7.58
C PRO A 18 -7.31 2.54 8.94
N SER A 19 -6.86 1.30 9.14
CA SER A 19 -6.25 0.82 10.39
C SER A 19 -4.74 1.08 10.46
N THR A 20 -4.28 1.75 11.51
CA THR A 20 -2.84 1.93 11.80
C THR A 20 -2.14 0.60 12.06
N GLY A 21 -2.84 -0.39 12.63
CA GLY A 21 -2.28 -1.72 12.89
C GLY A 21 -1.94 -2.47 11.59
N PHE A 22 -2.84 -2.39 10.60
CA PHE A 22 -2.58 -2.96 9.28
C PHE A 22 -1.41 -2.27 8.57
N GLU A 23 -1.31 -0.94 8.67
CA GLU A 23 -0.19 -0.17 8.13
C GLU A 23 1.16 -0.62 8.73
N LEU A 24 1.24 -0.71 10.06
CA LEU A 24 2.45 -1.15 10.76
C LEU A 24 2.84 -2.58 10.36
N PHE A 25 1.86 -3.48 10.28
CA PHE A 25 2.09 -4.84 9.83
C PHE A 25 2.59 -4.88 8.38
N ALA A 26 1.84 -4.28 7.44
CA ALA A 26 2.17 -4.35 6.02
C ALA A 26 3.53 -3.69 5.69
N VAL A 27 3.83 -2.54 6.30
CA VAL A 27 5.11 -1.85 6.07
C VAL A 27 6.24 -2.53 6.84
N GLY A 28 6.07 -2.81 8.13
CA GLY A 28 7.11 -3.37 8.99
C GLY A 28 7.45 -4.82 8.62
N PHE A 29 6.45 -5.70 8.62
CA PHE A 29 6.64 -7.11 8.25
C PHE A 29 6.99 -7.25 6.77
N GLY A 30 6.37 -6.45 5.89
CA GLY A 30 6.73 -6.42 4.48
C GLY A 30 8.20 -6.03 4.26
N ALA A 31 8.69 -4.99 4.93
CA ALA A 31 10.09 -4.56 4.80
C ALA A 31 11.06 -5.64 5.30
N PHE A 32 10.73 -6.31 6.40
CA PHE A 32 11.49 -7.46 6.89
C PHE A 32 11.56 -8.58 5.84
N LEU A 33 10.43 -8.94 5.22
CA LEU A 33 10.40 -9.96 4.16
C LEU A 33 11.20 -9.52 2.92
N VAL A 34 11.13 -8.24 2.54
CA VAL A 34 11.93 -7.70 1.43
C VAL A 34 13.42 -7.91 1.72
N ALA A 35 13.90 -7.54 2.91
CA ALA A 35 15.30 -7.75 3.29
C ALA A 35 15.69 -9.24 3.24
N ALA A 36 14.87 -10.13 3.80
CA ALA A 36 15.13 -11.57 3.82
C ALA A 36 15.17 -12.17 2.40
N TYR A 37 14.21 -11.79 1.53
CA TYR A 37 14.15 -12.32 0.18
C TYR A 37 15.16 -11.69 -0.77
N ILE A 38 15.62 -10.45 -0.55
CA ILE A 38 16.77 -9.89 -1.27
C ILE A 38 18.01 -10.78 -1.06
N ILE A 39 18.31 -11.13 0.20
CA ILE A 39 19.44 -12.01 0.52
C ILE A 39 19.23 -13.38 -0.14
N THR A 40 18.02 -13.93 -0.05
CA THR A 40 17.71 -15.25 -0.62
C THR A 40 17.84 -15.27 -2.14
N VAL A 41 17.39 -14.22 -2.84
CA VAL A 41 17.54 -14.08 -4.30
C VAL A 41 19.01 -13.90 -4.68
N PHE A 42 19.77 -13.13 -3.91
CA PHE A 42 21.19 -12.90 -4.15
C PHE A 42 22.01 -14.20 -4.01
N LEU A 43 21.68 -15.04 -3.01
CA LEU A 43 22.35 -16.32 -2.79
C LEU A 43 21.87 -17.42 -3.74
N ASN A 44 20.59 -17.42 -4.10
CA ASN A 44 19.99 -18.43 -4.97
C ASN A 44 18.86 -17.84 -5.84
N PRO A 45 19.18 -17.36 -7.05
CA PRO A 45 18.25 -16.62 -7.91
C PRO A 45 17.29 -17.54 -8.66
N THR A 46 16.40 -18.20 -7.92
CA THR A 46 15.32 -19.02 -8.48
C THR A 46 14.06 -18.19 -8.72
N VAL A 47 13.23 -18.62 -9.69
CA VAL A 47 11.93 -18.01 -9.97
C VAL A 47 11.04 -17.92 -8.72
N PRO A 48 10.92 -18.98 -7.88
CA PRO A 48 10.15 -18.88 -6.63
C PRO A 48 10.67 -17.80 -5.67
N ASN A 49 11.99 -17.62 -5.54
CA ASN A 49 12.56 -16.59 -4.67
C ASN A 49 12.29 -15.18 -5.21
N ALA A 50 12.39 -14.99 -6.53
CA ALA A 50 12.04 -13.72 -7.17
C ALA A 50 10.55 -13.38 -6.97
N VAL A 51 9.65 -14.36 -7.13
CA VAL A 51 8.21 -14.16 -6.89
C VAL A 51 7.95 -13.77 -5.43
N ARG A 52 8.57 -14.45 -4.46
CA ARG A 52 8.45 -14.11 -3.03
C ARG A 52 8.93 -12.69 -2.73
N LEU A 53 10.05 -12.28 -3.34
CA LEU A 53 10.54 -10.92 -3.21
C LEU A 53 9.54 -9.90 -3.78
N ILE A 54 8.99 -10.14 -4.96
CA ILE A 54 7.98 -9.26 -5.58
C ILE A 54 6.74 -9.14 -4.69
N VAL A 55 6.26 -10.25 -4.12
CA VAL A 55 5.11 -10.25 -3.20
C VAL A 55 5.42 -9.45 -1.93
N ALA A 56 6.62 -9.59 -1.36
CA ALA A 56 7.03 -8.80 -0.21
C ALA A 56 7.07 -7.29 -0.52
N ILE A 57 7.61 -6.91 -1.68
CA ILE A 57 7.60 -5.51 -2.14
C ILE A 57 6.16 -5.01 -2.31
N ALA A 58 5.29 -5.80 -2.92
CA ALA A 58 3.89 -5.45 -3.11
C ALA A 58 3.17 -5.21 -1.77
N LEU A 59 3.45 -6.03 -0.75
CA LEU A 59 2.89 -5.84 0.59
C LEU A 59 3.29 -4.47 1.19
N VAL A 60 4.56 -4.09 1.05
CA VAL A 60 5.04 -2.77 1.51
C VAL A 60 4.34 -1.65 0.76
N LEU A 61 4.23 -1.75 -0.58
CA LEU A 61 3.57 -0.75 -1.40
C LEU A 61 2.08 -0.60 -1.03
N ILE A 62 1.39 -1.70 -0.74
CA ILE A 62 0.00 -1.68 -0.25
C ILE A 62 -0.08 -0.97 1.11
N GLY A 63 0.85 -1.24 2.03
CA GLY A 63 0.93 -0.55 3.31
C GLY A 63 1.13 0.96 3.18
N LEU A 64 2.03 1.39 2.27
CA LEU A 64 2.26 2.80 1.99
C LEU A 64 1.05 3.48 1.32
N ALA A 65 0.39 2.78 0.39
CA ALA A 65 -0.85 3.26 -0.22
C ALA A 65 -1.97 3.42 0.83
N HIS A 66 -2.11 2.44 1.73
CA HIS A 66 -3.03 2.50 2.86
C HIS A 66 -2.74 3.70 3.78
N ARG A 67 -1.45 3.97 4.08
CA ARG A 67 -1.02 5.15 4.83
C ARG A 67 -1.44 6.45 4.15
N GLN A 68 -1.26 6.55 2.83
CA GLN A 68 -1.65 7.75 2.08
C GLN A 68 -3.15 8.02 2.20
N VAL A 69 -3.99 6.99 2.07
CA VAL A 69 -5.44 7.11 2.24
C VAL A 69 -5.79 7.56 3.66
N ARG A 70 -5.14 7.00 4.68
CA ARG A 70 -5.34 7.41 6.08
C ARG A 70 -5.02 8.88 6.31
N LEU A 71 -3.85 9.33 5.85
CA LEU A 71 -3.42 10.71 6.00
C LEU A 71 -4.34 11.69 5.25
N GLU A 72 -4.90 11.28 4.11
CA GLU A 72 -5.88 12.11 3.41
C GLU A 72 -7.20 12.19 4.19
N LYS A 73 -7.68 11.05 4.73
CA LYS A 73 -8.93 11.01 5.52
C LYS A 73 -8.85 11.82 6.82
N THR A 74 -7.66 11.97 7.41
CA THR A 74 -7.46 12.82 8.59
C THR A 74 -7.60 14.31 8.32
N LYS A 75 -7.62 14.75 7.05
CA LYS A 75 -7.77 16.18 6.69
C LYS A 75 -9.22 16.68 6.78
N GLY A 76 -10.20 15.79 6.88
CA GLY A 76 -11.62 16.15 7.00
C GLY A 76 -12.55 15.05 6.52
N GLY A 77 -13.83 15.13 6.92
CA GLY A 77 -14.84 14.10 6.60
C GLY A 77 -15.04 13.84 5.10
N ASN A 78 -14.89 14.88 4.27
CA ASN A 78 -15.05 14.81 2.81
C ASN A 78 -13.72 14.85 2.04
N ALA A 79 -12.57 14.91 2.73
CA ALA A 79 -11.27 15.13 2.08
C ALA A 79 -10.95 14.06 1.03
N LEU A 80 -11.36 12.80 1.27
CA LEU A 80 -11.13 11.71 0.34
C LEU A 80 -12.00 11.82 -0.93
N TYR A 81 -13.23 12.32 -0.79
CA TYR A 81 -14.13 12.59 -1.90
C TYR A 81 -13.63 13.75 -2.75
N GLU A 82 -13.20 14.84 -2.11
CA GLU A 82 -12.58 15.99 -2.78
C GLU A 82 -11.28 15.58 -3.49
N LYS A 83 -10.48 14.70 -2.88
CA LYS A 83 -9.26 14.17 -3.51
C LYS A 83 -9.55 13.35 -4.77
N MET A 84 -10.60 12.55 -4.73
CA MET A 84 -11.08 11.81 -5.90
C MET A 84 -11.53 12.75 -7.01
N LEU A 85 -12.35 13.76 -6.70
CA LEU A 85 -12.87 14.72 -7.69
C LEU A 85 -11.79 15.60 -8.31
N SER A 86 -10.83 16.06 -7.49
CA SER A 86 -9.72 16.89 -7.95
C SER A 86 -8.72 16.14 -8.83
N THR A 87 -8.69 14.81 -8.76
CA THR A 87 -7.80 13.99 -9.60
C THR A 87 -8.54 13.52 -10.84
N LYS A 88 -8.57 14.35 -11.89
CA LYS A 88 -9.15 14.01 -13.21
C LYS A 88 -8.46 12.79 -13.85
N PRO A 89 -9.20 11.93 -14.58
CA PRO A 89 -8.65 10.78 -15.30
C PRO A 89 -7.60 11.17 -16.34
#